data_AF-A0A0A0DNK6-F1
#
_entry.id   AF-A0A0A0DNK6-F1
#
_cell.length_a   1.000
_cell.length_b   1.000
_cell.length_c   1.000
_cell.angle_alpha   90.00
_cell.angle_beta   90.00
_cell.angle_gamma   90.00
#
_symmetry.space_group_name_H-M   'P 1'
#
loop_
_entity.id
_entity.type
_entity.pdbx_description
1 polymer ?
#
loop_
_entity_poly.entity_id
_entity_poly.type
_entity_poly.pdbx_seq_one_letter_code
_entity_poly.pdbx_strand_id
1 'polypeptide(L)'
;MIKHVIRGVALVGACVLSFLLWTAFHIPNTQDIDIANALADEVSTHYGQFHPRPEVNKTSLGKVLYPHPGPGGTPTFVIYEVTDPIERASIVAATRQALGKAHARTATLKFYERQNVTHFEGGGIRRGPEHLLETDMVTAG
;
A
#
# COMPACT_ATOMS: atom_id res chain seq x y z
N MET A 1 5.22 22.02 -45.95
CA MET A 1 5.29 22.33 -44.51
C MET A 1 4.12 21.76 -43.69
N ILE A 2 2.87 21.82 -44.14
CA ILE A 2 1.67 21.42 -43.36
C ILE A 2 1.68 19.94 -42.89
N LYS A 3 2.19 18.99 -43.70
CA LYS A 3 2.26 17.56 -43.32
C LYS A 3 3.16 17.26 -42.12
N HIS A 4 4.18 18.08 -41.85
CA HIS A 4 5.10 17.85 -40.72
C HIS A 4 4.52 18.38 -39.40
N VAL A 5 3.76 19.47 -39.46
CA VAL A 5 3.07 20.07 -38.30
C VAL A 5 1.97 19.13 -37.78
N ILE A 6 1.18 18.54 -38.68
CA ILE A 6 0.09 17.62 -38.31
C ILE A 6 0.64 16.34 -37.66
N ARG A 7 1.78 15.82 -38.14
CA ARG A 7 2.44 14.64 -37.54
C ARG A 7 3.01 14.94 -36.15
N GLY A 8 3.56 16.13 -35.94
CA GLY A 8 4.04 16.56 -34.61
C GLY A 8 2.91 16.69 -33.59
N VAL A 9 1.77 17.27 -33.99
CA VAL A 9 0.59 17.42 -33.13
C VAL A 9 -0.04 16.07 -32.79
N ALA A 10 -0.11 15.14 -33.76
CA ALA A 10 -0.63 13.79 -33.53
C ALA A 10 0.25 12.97 -32.58
N LEU A 11 1.58 13.09 -32.70
CA LEU A 11 2.53 12.39 -31.83
C LEU A 11 2.45 12.91 -30.38
N VAL A 12 2.44 14.24 -30.20
CA VAL A 12 2.30 14.85 -28.87
C VAL A 12 0.93 14.52 -28.26
N GLY A 13 -0.14 14.56 -29.04
CA GLY A 13 -1.48 14.18 -28.60
C GLY A 13 -1.56 12.72 -28.14
N ALA A 14 -0.93 11.80 -28.88
CA ALA A 14 -0.87 10.38 -28.50
C ALA A 14 -0.06 10.17 -27.21
N CYS A 15 1.06 10.87 -27.02
CA CYS A 15 1.85 10.80 -25.79
C CYS A 15 1.09 11.35 -24.57
N VAL A 16 0.42 12.50 -24.72
CA VAL A 16 -0.39 13.10 -23.64
C VAL A 16 -1.59 12.22 -23.30
N LEU A 17 -2.30 11.68 -24.30
CA LEU A 17 -3.41 10.76 -24.06
C LEU A 17 -2.94 9.45 -23.42
N SER A 18 -1.79 8.92 -23.83
CA SER A 18 -1.20 7.72 -23.22
C SER A 18 -0.76 7.99 -21.78
N PHE A 19 -0.20 9.16 -21.50
CA PHE A 19 0.13 9.58 -20.14
C PHE A 19 -1.13 9.75 -19.28
N LEU A 20 -2.19 10.36 -19.80
CA LEU A 20 -3.47 10.52 -19.11
C LEU A 20 -4.14 9.16 -18.84
N LEU A 21 -4.16 8.26 -19.83
CA LEU A 21 -4.66 6.89 -19.66
C LEU A 21 -3.81 6.10 -18.67
N TRP A 22 -2.48 6.27 -18.69
CA TRP A 22 -1.59 5.68 -17.70
C TRP A 22 -1.90 6.21 -16.30
N THR A 23 -2.10 7.51 -16.12
CA THR A 23 -2.50 8.07 -14.82
C THR A 23 -3.89 7.62 -14.36
N ALA A 24 -4.81 7.35 -15.29
CA ALA A 24 -6.17 6.92 -14.99
C ALA A 24 -6.29 5.40 -14.75
N PHE A 25 -5.40 4.60 -15.34
CA PHE A 25 -5.46 3.13 -15.33
C PHE A 25 -4.09 2.50 -15.04
N HIS A 26 -3.30 3.10 -14.16
CA HIS A 26 -2.01 2.53 -13.80
C HIS A 26 -2.24 1.15 -13.17
N ILE A 27 -1.90 0.10 -13.93
CA ILE A 27 -1.93 -1.29 -13.47
C ILE A 27 -0.67 -1.50 -12.64
N PRO A 28 -0.79 -1.90 -11.36
CA PRO A 28 0.35 -2.16 -10.51
C PRO A 28 1.35 -3.13 -11.14
N ASN A 29 2.62 -2.78 -11.06
CA ASN A 29 3.73 -3.59 -11.52
C ASN A 29 4.73 -3.87 -10.38
N THR A 30 5.84 -4.53 -10.70
CA THR A 30 6.87 -4.90 -9.71
C THR A 30 7.48 -3.71 -8.99
N GLN A 31 7.65 -2.57 -9.68
CA GLN A 31 8.18 -1.36 -9.08
C GLN A 31 7.24 -0.79 -8.01
N ASP A 32 5.93 -0.84 -8.20
CA ASP A 32 4.97 -0.38 -7.18
C ASP A 32 4.98 -1.29 -5.95
N ILE A 33 5.18 -2.60 -6.16
CA ILE A 33 5.39 -3.56 -5.07
C ILE A 33 6.66 -3.20 -4.29
N ASP A 34 7.76 -2.92 -4.99
CA ASP A 34 9.03 -2.56 -4.36
C ASP A 34 8.93 -1.25 -3.57
N ILE A 35 8.23 -0.24 -4.11
CA ILE A 35 7.96 1.03 -3.39
C ILE A 35 7.12 0.77 -2.14
N ALA A 36 6.06 -0.02 -2.24
CA ALA A 36 5.22 -0.34 -1.09
C ALA A 36 5.98 -1.12 0.00
N ASN A 37 6.84 -2.06 -0.39
CA ASN A 37 7.70 -2.81 0.53
C ASN A 37 8.75 -1.91 1.18
N ALA A 38 9.46 -1.09 0.40
CA ALA A 38 10.47 -0.18 0.93
C ALA A 38 9.87 0.84 1.92
N LEU A 39 8.69 1.37 1.62
CA LEU A 39 7.97 2.24 2.54
C LEU A 39 7.57 1.51 3.82
N ALA A 40 7.11 0.26 3.72
CA ALA A 40 6.77 -0.55 4.88
C ALA A 40 7.96 -0.91 5.77
N ASP A 41 9.14 -1.14 5.18
CA ASP A 41 10.38 -1.39 5.91
C ASP A 41 10.79 -0.16 6.73
N GLU A 42 10.69 1.04 6.15
CA GLU A 42 10.92 2.29 6.86
C GLU A 42 9.92 2.50 8.01
N VAL A 43 8.63 2.27 7.77
CA VAL A 43 7.60 2.36 8.82
C VAL A 43 7.87 1.36 9.94
N SER A 44 8.22 0.13 9.58
CA SER A 44 8.52 -0.94 10.55
C SER A 44 9.76 -0.61 11.36
N THR A 45 10.77 0.02 10.77
CA THR A 45 11.99 0.49 11.46
C THR A 45 11.67 1.58 12.48
N HIS A 46 10.76 2.50 12.14
CA HIS A 46 10.39 3.62 13.01
C HIS A 46 9.41 3.22 14.13
N TYR A 47 8.47 2.32 13.87
CA TYR A 47 7.46 1.89 14.84
C TYR A 47 7.91 0.68 15.68
N GLY A 48 8.63 -0.29 15.09
CA GLY A 48 9.34 -1.35 15.80
C GLY A 48 8.52 -2.49 16.43
N GLN A 49 7.18 -2.42 16.46
CA GLN A 49 6.35 -3.40 17.19
C GLN A 49 5.57 -4.40 16.30
N PHE A 50 5.89 -4.48 15.00
CA PHE A 50 5.29 -5.50 14.13
C PHE A 50 5.97 -6.85 14.31
N HIS A 51 5.15 -7.90 14.36
CA HIS A 51 5.60 -9.28 14.32
C HIS A 51 6.00 -9.68 12.89
N PRO A 52 6.96 -10.61 12.73
CA PRO A 52 7.32 -11.15 11.43
C PRO A 52 6.13 -11.81 10.74
N ARG A 53 5.90 -11.47 9.46
CA ARG A 53 4.83 -12.06 8.64
C ARG A 53 4.80 -13.59 8.64
N PRO A 54 5.93 -14.33 8.55
CA PRO A 54 5.91 -15.80 8.57
C PRO A 54 5.34 -16.40 9.86
N GLU A 55 5.46 -15.69 10.98
CA GLU A 55 4.92 -16.14 12.27
C GLU A 55 3.42 -15.89 12.32
N VAL A 56 3.00 -14.66 12.00
CA VAL A 56 1.58 -14.28 11.99
C VAL A 56 0.78 -15.07 10.96
N ASN A 57 1.37 -15.39 9.80
CA ASN A 57 0.68 -16.20 8.79
C ASN A 57 0.38 -17.64 9.26
N LYS A 58 1.12 -18.18 10.25
CA LYS A 58 0.87 -19.52 10.80
C LYS A 58 -0.20 -19.51 11.89
N THR A 59 -0.23 -18.44 12.69
CA THR A 59 -1.05 -18.37 13.90
C THR A 59 -2.29 -17.51 13.71
N SER A 60 -2.29 -16.61 12.73
CA SER A 60 -3.24 -15.50 12.57
C SER A 60 -3.41 -14.68 13.84
N LEU A 61 -2.28 -14.49 14.52
CA LEU A 61 -2.14 -13.76 15.77
C LEU A 61 -0.89 -12.90 15.69
N GLY A 62 -1.01 -11.66 16.15
CA GLY A 62 0.08 -10.70 16.23
C GLY A 62 -0.14 -9.47 15.35
N LYS A 63 0.41 -8.34 15.81
CA LYS A 63 0.47 -7.09 15.05
C LYS A 63 1.28 -7.29 13.78
N VAL A 64 0.71 -7.01 12.62
CA VAL A 64 1.40 -7.21 11.33
C VAL A 64 0.97 -6.16 10.32
N LEU A 65 1.91 -5.81 9.44
CA LEU A 65 1.71 -4.91 8.31
C LEU A 65 1.92 -5.68 7.00
N TYR A 66 0.91 -5.65 6.14
CA TYR A 66 0.95 -6.22 4.79
C TYR A 66 0.97 -5.09 3.75
N PRO A 67 2.15 -4.80 3.16
CA PRO A 67 2.24 -3.86 2.06
C PRO A 67 1.78 -4.49 0.75
N HIS A 68 1.10 -3.69 -0.07
CA HIS A 68 0.78 -4.02 -1.45
C HIS A 68 0.53 -2.73 -2.25
N PRO A 69 0.69 -2.75 -3.58
CA PRO A 69 0.24 -1.65 -4.40
C PRO A 69 -1.29 -1.68 -4.50
N GLY A 70 -1.92 -0.60 -4.05
CA GLY A 70 -3.34 -0.37 -4.20
C GLY A 70 -3.71 0.15 -5.59
N PRO A 71 -4.92 0.71 -5.74
CA PRO A 71 -5.36 1.33 -6.98
C PRO A 71 -4.36 2.39 -7.47
N GLY A 72 -4.02 2.32 -8.76
CA GLY A 72 -3.10 3.26 -9.39
C GLY A 72 -1.65 3.16 -8.89
N GLY A 73 -1.24 2.04 -8.29
CA GLY A 73 0.13 1.84 -7.78
C GLY A 73 0.39 2.51 -6.43
N THR A 74 -0.64 3.10 -5.81
CA THR A 74 -0.50 3.78 -4.52
C THR A 74 -0.16 2.79 -3.41
N PRO A 75 0.93 2.98 -2.64
CA PRO A 75 1.26 2.13 -1.50
C PRO A 75 0.08 1.99 -0.54
N THR A 76 -0.33 0.75 -0.26
CA THR A 76 -1.45 0.46 0.64
C THR A 76 -1.01 -0.57 1.68
N PHE A 77 -1.28 -0.27 2.95
CA PHE A 77 -0.94 -1.11 4.09
C PHE A 77 -2.21 -1.66 4.71
N VAL A 78 -2.29 -2.99 4.82
CA VAL A 78 -3.29 -3.67 5.67
C VAL A 78 -2.61 -4.02 6.98
N ILE A 79 -3.13 -3.47 8.07
CA ILE A 79 -2.54 -3.58 9.41
C ILE A 79 -3.54 -4.27 10.32
N TYR A 80 -3.11 -5.30 11.03
CA TYR A 80 -3.94 -6.05 11.97
C TYR A 80 -3.47 -5.88 13.42
N GLU A 81 -4.41 -5.98 14.37
CA GLU A 81 -4.18 -6.01 15.82
C GLU A 81 -3.53 -4.75 16.42
N VAL A 82 -3.60 -3.63 15.70
CA VAL A 82 -3.28 -2.28 16.20
C VAL A 82 -4.58 -1.55 16.54
N THR A 83 -5.13 -1.88 17.71
CA THR A 83 -6.46 -1.41 18.16
C THR A 83 -6.41 -0.12 18.99
N ASP A 84 -5.25 0.27 19.52
CA ASP A 84 -5.07 1.52 20.26
C ASP A 84 -4.97 2.72 19.28
N PRO A 85 -5.84 3.75 19.41
CA PRO A 85 -5.76 4.97 18.60
C PRO A 85 -4.40 5.70 18.67
N ILE A 86 -3.73 5.71 19.83
CA ILE A 86 -2.42 6.37 20.01
C ILE A 86 -1.36 5.66 19.17
N GLU A 87 -1.46 4.34 19.13
CA GLU A 87 -0.57 3.49 18.36
C GLU A 87 -0.78 3.67 16.86
N ARG A 88 -2.05 3.71 16.41
CA ARG A 88 -2.38 4.04 15.01
C ARG A 88 -1.86 5.41 14.60
N ALA A 89 -2.04 6.43 15.43
CA ALA A 89 -1.49 7.77 15.18
C ALA A 89 0.04 7.77 15.05
N SER A 90 0.72 6.94 15.84
CA SER A 90 2.18 6.78 15.77
C SER A 90 2.62 6.14 14.44
N ILE A 91 1.89 5.14 13.96
CA ILE A 91 2.14 4.52 12.64
C ILE A 91 1.85 5.51 11.50
N VAL A 92 0.77 6.30 11.60
CA VAL A 92 0.45 7.36 10.63
C VAL A 92 1.58 8.39 10.58
N ALA A 93 2.11 8.82 11.72
CA ALA A 93 3.24 9.74 11.79
C ALA A 93 4.52 9.13 11.19
N ALA A 94 4.84 7.88 11.52
CA ALA A 94 5.98 7.16 10.95
C ALA A 94 5.84 7.04 9.42
N THR A 95 4.63 6.75 8.93
CA THR A 95 4.34 6.67 7.49
C THR A 95 4.55 8.01 6.80
N ARG A 96 4.08 9.10 7.41
CA ARG A 96 4.29 10.46 6.87
C ARG A 96 5.78 10.79 6.73
N GLN A 97 6.60 10.41 7.71
CA GLN A 97 8.05 10.61 7.64
C GLN A 97 8.70 9.74 6.56
N ALA A 98 8.24 8.49 6.40
CA ALA A 98 8.78 7.55 5.43
C ALA A 98 8.42 7.89 3.97
N LEU A 99 7.27 8.52 3.72
CA LEU A 99 6.83 8.92 2.37
C LEU A 99 7.87 9.76 1.63
N GLY A 100 8.50 10.72 2.33
CA GLY A 100 9.55 11.56 1.75
C GLY A 100 10.78 10.77 1.30
N LYS A 101 11.14 9.70 2.03
CA LYS A 101 12.29 8.84 1.70
C LYS A 101 11.98 7.88 0.55
N ALA A 102 10.76 7.34 0.49
CA ALA A 102 10.34 6.36 -0.51
C ALA A 102 9.88 6.97 -1.85
N HIS A 103 9.99 8.31 -2.02
CA HIS A 103 9.47 9.04 -3.18
C HIS A 103 7.99 8.80 -3.48
N ALA A 104 7.20 8.42 -2.47
CA ALA A 104 5.76 8.23 -2.58
C ALA A 104 5.04 9.50 -2.12
N ARG A 105 4.04 9.95 -2.88
CA ARG A 105 3.24 11.14 -2.50
C ARG A 105 2.23 10.83 -1.41
N THR A 106 1.65 9.64 -1.48
CA THR A 106 0.58 9.21 -0.60
C THR A 106 0.72 7.73 -0.26
N ALA A 107 0.15 7.33 0.87
CA ALA A 107 -0.08 5.94 1.23
C ALA A 107 -1.45 5.79 1.89
N THR A 108 -2.10 4.65 1.67
CA THR A 108 -3.36 4.30 2.35
C THR A 108 -3.08 3.28 3.44
N LEU A 109 -3.52 3.54 4.66
CA LEU A 109 -3.46 2.59 5.76
C LEU A 109 -4.86 2.12 6.10
N LYS A 110 -5.02 0.81 6.26
CA LYS A 110 -6.27 0.18 6.71
C LYS A 110 -5.99 -0.60 7.97
N PHE A 111 -6.62 -0.21 9.07
CA PHE A 111 -6.45 -0.85 10.37
C PHE A 111 -7.62 -1.78 10.64
N TYR A 112 -7.32 -3.03 10.91
CA TYR A 112 -8.28 -4.07 11.22
C TYR A 112 -8.06 -4.58 12.63
N GLU A 113 -9.15 -4.94 13.31
CA GLU A 113 -9.10 -5.45 14.68
C GLU A 113 -8.23 -6.70 14.77
N ARG A 114 -8.44 -7.66 13.85
CA ARG A 114 -7.69 -8.92 13.79
C ARG A 114 -7.79 -9.58 12.42
N GLN A 115 -6.79 -10.38 12.08
CA GLN A 115 -6.85 -11.27 10.93
C GLN A 115 -7.76 -12.46 11.24
N ASN A 116 -8.91 -12.55 10.56
CA ASN A 116 -9.85 -13.64 10.78
C ASN A 116 -9.61 -14.77 9.78
N VAL A 117 -8.64 -15.65 10.09
CA VAL A 117 -8.29 -16.81 9.27
C VAL A 117 -8.39 -18.09 10.10
N THR A 118 -9.09 -19.08 9.56
CA THR A 118 -9.13 -20.43 10.11
C THR A 118 -8.23 -21.34 9.29
N HIS A 119 -7.30 -22.03 9.95
CA HIS A 119 -6.45 -23.06 9.37
C HIS A 119 -7.09 -24.44 9.57
N PHE A 120 -7.18 -25.24 8.52
CA PHE A 120 -7.71 -26.60 8.59
C PHE A 120 -6.58 -27.63 8.59
N GLU A 121 -6.77 -28.72 9.33
CA GLU A 121 -5.93 -29.91 9.24
C GLU A 121 -5.99 -30.43 7.78
N GLY A 122 -4.86 -30.37 7.07
CA GLY A 122 -4.77 -30.68 5.64
C GLY A 122 -4.31 -29.52 4.74
N GLY A 123 -4.07 -28.32 5.28
CA GLY A 123 -3.42 -27.22 4.56
C GLY A 123 -4.37 -26.22 3.89
N GLY A 124 -5.65 -26.22 4.26
CA GLY A 124 -6.61 -25.22 3.80
C GLY A 124 -6.66 -23.98 4.70
N ILE A 125 -6.96 -22.82 4.11
CA ILE A 125 -7.28 -21.59 4.83
C ILE A 125 -8.68 -21.10 4.45
N ARG A 126 -9.45 -20.65 5.44
CA ARG A 126 -10.70 -19.90 5.22
C ARG A 126 -10.54 -18.52 5.83
N ARG A 127 -10.76 -17.48 5.02
CA ARG A 127 -10.92 -16.11 5.51
C ARG A 127 -12.36 -15.88 5.96
N GLY A 128 -12.52 -15.45 7.20
CA GLY A 128 -13.77 -14.94 7.75
C GLY A 128 -13.92 -13.44 7.52
N PRO A 129 -15.03 -12.84 7.95
CA PRO A 129 -15.20 -11.39 7.93
C PRO A 129 -14.18 -10.72 8.86
N GLU A 130 -13.57 -9.64 8.39
CA GLU A 130 -12.60 -8.83 9.14
C GLU A 130 -13.24 -7.49 9.52
N HIS A 131 -13.03 -7.04 10.76
CA HIS A 131 -13.57 -5.77 11.23
C HIS A 131 -12.57 -4.64 10.97
N LEU A 132 -12.90 -3.76 10.02
CA LEU A 132 -12.13 -2.54 9.74
C LEU A 132 -12.43 -1.50 10.82
N LEU A 133 -11.38 -1.07 11.51
CA LEU A 133 -11.44 -0.01 12.52
C LEU A 133 -11.36 1.37 11.87
N GLU A 134 -10.40 1.55 10.97
CA GLU A 134 -10.05 2.87 10.44
C GLU A 134 -9.36 2.76 9.08
N THR A 135 -9.53 3.77 8.24
CA THR A 135 -8.76 3.95 7.00
C THR A 135 -8.22 5.36 6.95
N ASP A 136 -6.91 5.47 6.85
CA ASP A 136 -6.20 6.75 6.75
C ASP A 136 -5.53 6.89 5.39
N MET A 137 -5.67 8.07 4.79
CA MET A 137 -4.86 8.47 3.65
C MET A 137 -3.78 9.44 4.14
N VAL A 138 -2.53 9.00 4.08
CA VAL A 138 -1.38 9.79 4.52
C VAL A 138 -0.74 10.42 3.31
N THR A 139 -0.53 11.72 3.37
CA THR A 139 0.18 12.49 2.35
C THR A 139 1.56 12.89 2.86
N ALA A 140 2.53 13.04 1.96
CA ALA A 140 3.79 13.70 2.29
C ALA A 140 3.50 15.13 2.81
N GLY A 141 4.25 15.54 3.83
CA GLY A 141 4.19 16.88 4.41
C GLY A 141 5.01 17.90 3.65
#